data_AF-A0A103YI02-F1
#
_entry.id   AF-A0A103YI02-F1
#
_cell.length_a   1.000
_cell.length_b   1.000
_cell.length_c   1.000
_cell.angle_alpha   90.00
_cell.angle_beta   90.00
_cell.angle_gamma   90.00
#
_symmetry.space_group_name_H-M   'P 1'
#
loop_
_entity.id
_entity.type
_entity.pdbx_description
1 polymer ?
#
loop_
_entity_poly.entity_id
_entity_poly.type
_entity_poly.pdbx_seq_one_letter_code
_entity_poly.pdbx_strand_id
1 'polypeptide(L)'
;MIELTSLYGVKAHGQRKCEIGVWVRERKIGAIGARILYGITFRGLAFNIDPDLSYYKHIVPRGIADKEVTSLRRETDMVLLGDDLKVVGAYTNKKVVQFNQDFSAKEDVRWYHV
;
A
#
# COMPACT_ATOMS: atom_id res chain seq x y z
N MET A 1 3.53 5.00 0.77
CA MET A 1 4.28 3.73 0.70
C MET A 1 5.67 3.91 0.11
N ILE A 2 5.85 4.32 -1.16
CA ILE A 2 7.19 4.55 -1.75
C ILE A 2 8.01 5.61 -0.99
N GLU A 3 7.39 6.75 -0.71
CA GLU A 3 8.03 7.82 0.07
C GLU A 3 8.38 7.33 1.49
N LEU A 4 7.45 6.63 2.15
CA LEU A 4 7.66 6.06 3.47
C LEU A 4 8.86 5.09 3.49
N THR A 5 8.96 4.16 2.54
CA THR A 5 10.11 3.27 2.45
C THR A 5 11.41 4.04 2.21
N SER A 6 11.36 5.14 1.45
CA SER A 6 12.53 5.98 1.19
C SER A 6 13.03 6.68 2.45
N LEU A 7 12.16 7.03 3.41
CA LEU A 7 12.57 7.60 4.70
C LEU A 7 13.45 6.63 5.50
N TYR A 8 13.24 5.33 5.32
CA TYR A 8 14.03 4.27 5.95
C TYR A 8 15.14 3.71 5.04
N GLY A 9 15.49 4.42 3.96
CA GLY A 9 16.58 4.03 3.05
C GLY A 9 16.23 2.90 2.07
N VAL A 10 14.97 2.47 1.99
CA VAL A 10 14.51 1.39 1.11
C VAL A 10 13.96 1.95 -0.20
N LYS A 11 14.57 1.56 -1.32
CA LYS A 11 14.10 1.94 -2.66
C LYS A 11 12.94 1.06 -3.11
N ALA A 12 11.73 1.61 -3.11
CA ALA A 12 10.53 0.96 -3.62
C ALA A 12 10.00 1.60 -4.91
N HIS A 13 9.24 0.84 -5.70
CA HIS A 13 8.62 1.29 -6.94
C HIS A 13 7.20 0.74 -7.09
N GLY A 14 6.34 1.45 -7.83
CA GLY A 14 4.94 1.06 -8.04
C GLY A 14 4.61 0.65 -9.48
N GLN A 15 5.52 0.86 -10.43
CA GLN A 15 5.28 0.61 -11.86
C GLN A 15 5.99 -0.66 -12.30
N ARG A 16 5.27 -1.79 -12.24
CA ARG A 16 5.61 -3.00 -13.00
C ARG A 16 4.44 -3.38 -13.89
N LYS A 17 4.73 -3.76 -15.14
CA LYS A 17 3.72 -4.15 -16.12
C LYS A 17 2.90 -5.30 -15.54
N CYS A 18 1.58 -5.10 -15.45
CA CYS A 18 0.63 -6.07 -14.91
C CYS A 18 0.77 -6.41 -13.40
N GLU A 19 1.64 -5.74 -12.64
CA GLU A 19 1.89 -6.03 -11.21
C GLU A 19 1.46 -4.88 -10.28
N ILE A 20 0.20 -4.90 -9.82
CA ILE A 20 -0.34 -3.89 -8.90
C ILE A 20 0.23 -4.08 -7.50
N GLY A 21 0.81 -3.00 -6.97
CA GLY A 21 1.32 -2.92 -5.61
C GLY A 21 2.53 -2.02 -5.53
N VAL A 22 3.20 -2.06 -4.38
CA VAL A 22 4.50 -1.44 -4.17
C VAL A 22 5.52 -2.55 -3.94
N TRP A 23 6.67 -2.41 -4.59
CA TRP A 23 7.66 -3.46 -4.73
C TRP A 23 9.06 -2.96 -4.36
N VAL A 24 9.83 -3.82 -3.70
CA VAL A 24 11.27 -3.65 -3.44
C VAL A 24 11.99 -4.75 -4.20
N ARG A 25 12.74 -4.38 -5.24
CA ARG A 25 13.26 -5.34 -6.23
C ARG A 25 12.10 -6.20 -6.77
N GLU A 26 12.16 -7.52 -6.59
CA GLU A 26 11.14 -8.49 -7.03
C GLU A 26 10.12 -8.84 -5.93
N ARG A 27 10.20 -8.22 -4.76
CA ARG A 27 9.38 -8.56 -3.58
C ARG A 27 8.30 -7.53 -3.31
N LYS A 28 7.08 -7.98 -3.06
CA LYS A 28 5.95 -7.09 -2.78
C LYS A 28 5.98 -6.63 -1.32
N ILE A 29 6.06 -5.32 -1.09
CA ILE A 29 6.02 -4.73 0.27
C ILE A 29 4.64 -4.14 0.61
N GLY A 30 3.84 -3.80 -0.40
CA GLY A 30 2.52 -3.23 -0.20
C GLY A 30 1.51 -3.63 -1.27
N ALA A 31 0.26 -3.82 -0.85
CA ALA A 31 -0.87 -4.09 -1.71
C ALA A 31 -1.80 -2.86 -1.82
N ILE A 32 -2.39 -2.71 -2.99
CA ILE A 32 -3.36 -1.66 -3.30
C ILE A 32 -4.57 -2.37 -3.89
N GLY A 33 -5.73 -2.14 -3.31
CA GLY A 33 -7.00 -2.57 -3.84
C GLY A 33 -7.98 -1.43 -3.76
N ALA A 34 -8.59 -1.06 -4.89
CA ALA A 34 -9.65 -0.09 -4.94
C ALA A 34 -10.85 -0.69 -5.66
N ARG A 35 -12.05 -0.42 -5.18
CA ARG A 35 -13.30 -0.68 -5.88
C ARG A 35 -14.13 0.59 -5.80
N ILE A 36 -14.79 0.96 -6.90
CA ILE A 36 -15.72 2.09 -6.92
C ILE A 36 -17.12 1.52 -7.12
N LEU A 37 -18.05 1.90 -6.26
CA LEU A 37 -19.46 1.54 -6.39
C LEU A 37 -20.29 2.77 -6.00
N TYR A 38 -21.17 3.23 -6.89
CA TYR A 38 -21.97 4.45 -6.71
C TYR A 38 -21.15 5.69 -6.34
N GLY A 39 -19.98 5.88 -6.97
CA GLY A 39 -19.08 7.01 -6.65
C GLY A 39 -18.29 6.85 -5.35
N ILE A 40 -18.58 5.82 -4.54
CA ILE A 40 -17.89 5.57 -3.27
C ILE A 40 -16.73 4.61 -3.50
N THR A 41 -15.54 4.95 -2.96
CA THR A 41 -14.37 4.08 -2.99
C THR A 41 -14.37 3.12 -1.80
N PHE A 42 -14.04 1.85 -2.07
CA PHE A 42 -13.96 0.78 -1.10
C PHE A 42 -12.58 0.14 -1.14
N ARG A 43 -12.23 -0.56 -0.04
CA ARG A 43 -10.92 -1.16 0.23
C ARG A 43 -9.88 -0.09 0.57
N GLY A 44 -8.64 -0.24 0.13
CA GLY A 44 -7.57 0.67 0.49
C GLY A 44 -6.18 0.10 0.24
N LEU A 45 -5.27 0.46 1.12
CA LEU A 45 -3.85 0.16 1.04
C LEU A 45 -3.47 -0.78 2.20
N ALA A 46 -2.62 -1.76 1.94
CA ALA A 46 -2.00 -2.58 2.97
C ALA A 46 -0.49 -2.51 2.82
N PHE A 47 0.21 -2.10 3.88
CA PHE A 47 1.67 -1.93 3.88
C PHE A 47 2.28 -2.84 4.95
N ASN A 48 3.21 -3.70 4.54
CA ASN A 48 3.85 -4.66 5.44
C ASN A 48 4.95 -3.96 6.25
N ILE A 49 4.64 -3.53 7.47
CA ILE A 49 5.63 -2.97 8.40
C ILE A 49 6.44 -4.11 9.02
N ASP A 50 5.77 -4.93 9.84
CA ASP A 50 6.34 -6.11 10.49
C ASP A 50 5.30 -7.25 10.67
N PRO A 51 4.60 -7.68 9.60
CA PRO A 51 3.76 -8.87 9.68
C PRO A 51 4.62 -10.13 9.68
N ASP A 52 4.11 -11.21 10.27
CA ASP A 52 4.64 -12.54 10.02
C ASP A 52 4.41 -12.92 8.55
N LEU A 53 5.51 -12.97 7.78
CA LEU A 53 5.47 -13.28 6.36
C LEU A 53 5.20 -14.77 6.08
N SER A 54 5.28 -15.64 7.08
CA SER A 54 5.00 -17.08 6.93
C SER A 54 3.56 -17.34 6.47
N TYR A 55 2.61 -16.50 6.86
CA TYR A 55 1.21 -16.60 6.45
C TYR A 55 1.01 -16.49 4.94
N TYR A 56 1.89 -15.78 4.23
CA TYR A 56 1.80 -15.67 2.78
C TYR A 56 2.14 -16.97 2.07
N LYS A 57 2.73 -17.97 2.74
CA LYS A 57 2.96 -19.32 2.19
C LYS A 57 1.66 -20.11 2.00
N HIS A 58 0.57 -19.70 2.66
CA HIS A 58 -0.72 -20.38 2.58
C HIS A 58 -1.63 -19.84 1.48
N ILE A 59 -1.19 -18.80 0.75
CA ILE A 59 -1.95 -18.19 -0.34
C ILE A 59 -1.06 -18.02 -1.58
N VAL A 60 -1.65 -17.94 -2.77
CA VAL A 60 -0.95 -17.46 -3.97
C VAL A 60 -1.33 -16.00 -4.18
N PRO A 61 -0.49 -15.03 -3.75
CA PRO A 61 -0.88 -13.62 -3.78
C PRO A 61 -1.13 -13.17 -5.22
N ARG A 62 -2.38 -12.78 -5.51
CA ARG A 62 -2.79 -12.28 -6.85
C ARG A 62 -2.58 -13.29 -7.99
N GLY A 63 -2.44 -14.58 -7.69
CA GLY A 63 -2.23 -15.64 -8.69
C GLY A 63 -0.83 -15.66 -9.31
N ILE A 64 0.14 -14.93 -8.74
CA ILE A 64 1.53 -14.90 -9.22
C ILE A 64 2.37 -15.76 -8.26
N ALA A 65 2.66 -16.99 -8.65
CA ALA A 65 3.38 -17.95 -7.79
C ALA A 65 4.88 -17.60 -7.61
N ASP A 66 5.49 -16.95 -8.60
CA ASP A 66 6.94 -16.72 -8.64
C ASP A 66 7.39 -15.41 -7.97
N LYS A 67 6.57 -14.84 -7.08
CA LYS A 67 6.87 -13.56 -6.41
C LYS A 67 6.78 -13.67 -4.91
N GLU A 68 7.87 -13.28 -4.26
CA GLU A 68 7.94 -13.18 -2.81
C GLU A 68 7.26 -11.89 -2.29
N VAL A 69 6.89 -11.94 -1.02
CA VAL A 69 6.48 -10.77 -0.24
C VAL A 69 7.59 -10.36 0.72
N THR A 70 7.60 -9.09 1.10
CA THR A 70 8.54 -8.54 2.07
C THR A 70 7.85 -7.58 3.03
N SER A 71 8.58 -7.12 4.03
CA SER A 71 8.17 -6.14 5.03
C SER A 71 9.27 -5.11 5.24
N LEU A 72 8.92 -3.96 5.81
CA LEU A 72 9.91 -2.95 6.15
C LEU A 72 10.95 -3.51 7.14
N ARG A 73 10.50 -4.28 8.14
CA ARG A 73 11.37 -5.03 9.07
C ARG A 73 12.41 -5.88 8.34
N ARG A 74 11.98 -6.64 7.31
CA ARG A 74 12.87 -7.54 6.54
C ARG A 74 13.84 -6.77 5.63
N GLU A 75 13.46 -5.60 5.12
CA GLU A 75 14.32 -4.83 4.22
C GLU A 75 15.32 -3.92 4.94
N THR A 76 15.08 -3.56 6.20
CA THR A 76 15.95 -2.66 6.98
C THR A 76 16.66 -3.32 8.15
N ASP A 77 16.26 -4.54 8.54
CA ASP A 77 16.66 -5.20 9.77
C ASP A 77 16.41 -4.36 11.05
N MET A 78 15.52 -3.37 10.98
CA MET A 78 15.17 -2.47 12.10
C MET A 78 13.88 -2.91 12.78
N VAL A 79 13.87 -2.95 14.11
CA VAL A 79 12.62 -3.08 14.88
C VAL A 79 12.08 -1.69 15.04
N LEU A 80 10.91 -1.39 14.45
CA LEU A 80 10.27 -0.11 14.69
C LEU A 80 9.72 -0.09 16.11
N LEU A 81 10.17 0.88 16.91
CA LEU A 81 9.71 1.07 18.29
C LEU A 81 8.53 2.06 18.33
N GLY A 82 7.97 2.29 19.52
CA GLY A 82 6.72 3.01 19.70
C GLY A 82 6.65 4.37 18.99
N ASP A 83 7.75 5.14 18.94
CA ASP A 83 7.76 6.43 18.25
C ASP A 83 7.84 6.30 16.73
N ASP A 84 8.56 5.32 16.20
CA ASP A 84 8.56 5.02 14.77
C ASP A 84 7.18 4.54 14.30
N LEU A 85 6.49 3.73 15.10
CA LEU A 85 5.13 3.28 14.79
C LEU A 85 4.14 4.44 14.80
N LYS A 86 4.31 5.45 15.67
CA LYS A 86 3.52 6.68 15.63
C LYS A 86 3.81 7.48 14.37
N VAL A 87 5.07 7.59 13.94
CA VAL A 87 5.44 8.27 12.69
C VAL A 87 4.80 7.58 11.48
N VAL A 88 4.93 6.26 11.38
CA VAL A 88 4.32 5.48 10.30
C VAL A 88 2.80 5.58 10.35
N GLY A 89 2.20 5.50 11.54
CA GLY A 89 0.76 5.63 11.74
C GLY A 89 0.23 7.01 11.34
N ALA A 90 0.90 8.08 11.77
CA ALA A 90 0.55 9.46 11.43
C ALA A 90 0.71 9.72 9.92
N TYR A 91 1.78 9.22 9.32
CA TYR A 91 2.02 9.34 7.88
C TYR A 91 0.95 8.61 7.07
N THR A 92 0.58 7.39 7.50
CA THR A 92 -0.47 6.59 6.85
C THR A 92 -1.83 7.25 7.00
N ASN A 93 -2.19 7.69 8.22
CA ASN A 93 -3.48 8.32 8.48
C ASN A 93 -3.63 9.65 7.71
N LYS A 94 -2.59 10.50 7.70
CA LYS A 94 -2.59 11.73 6.92
C LYS A 94 -2.86 11.48 5.42
N LYS A 95 -2.21 10.47 4.84
CA LYS A 95 -2.39 10.12 3.42
C LYS A 95 -3.74 9.46 3.13
N VAL A 96 -4.30 8.68 4.06
CA VAL A 96 -5.65 8.11 3.94
C VAL A 96 -6.72 9.21 4.02
N VAL A 97 -6.58 10.15 4.96
CA VAL A 97 -7.48 11.31 5.07
C VAL A 97 -7.42 12.15 3.80
N GLN A 98 -6.21 12.45 3.30
CA GLN A 98 -6.04 13.16 2.05
C GLN A 98 -6.66 12.41 0.87
N PHE A 99 -6.44 11.10 0.75
CA PHE A 99 -7.06 10.27 -0.28
C PHE A 99 -8.60 10.34 -0.21
N ASN A 100 -9.18 10.25 0.98
CA ASN A 100 -10.63 10.36 1.15
C ASN A 100 -11.17 11.75 0.80
N GLN A 101 -10.45 12.83 1.13
CA GLN A 101 -10.84 14.20 0.77
C GLN A 101 -10.76 14.44 -0.74
N ASP A 102 -9.67 14.04 -1.39
CA ASP A 102 -9.45 14.23 -2.83
C ASP A 102 -10.47 13.46 -3.69
N PHE A 103 -10.98 12.33 -3.18
CA PHE A 103 -12.00 11.54 -3.86
C PHE A 103 -13.43 11.94 -3.50
N SER A 104 -13.70 12.38 -2.27
CA SER A 104 -15.02 12.95 -1.90
C SER A 104 -15.27 14.31 -2.56
N ALA A 105 -14.22 15.08 -2.87
CA ALA A 105 -14.33 16.37 -3.55
C ALA A 105 -14.51 16.26 -5.09
N LYS A 106 -14.51 15.04 -5.65
CA LYS A 106 -14.74 14.81 -7.09
C LYS A 106 -16.18 14.42 -7.44
N GLU A 107 -17.14 14.73 -6.55
CA GLU A 107 -18.53 14.97 -6.96
C GLU A 107 -18.66 16.35 -7.63
N ASP A 108 -18.02 16.48 -8.79
CA ASP A 108 -18.46 17.43 -9.81
C ASP A 108 -18.51 16.66 -11.14
N VAL A 109 -19.13 15.47 -11.09
CA VAL A 109 -19.54 14.75 -12.29
C VAL A 109 -20.85 15.40 -12.73
N ARG A 110 -20.70 16.41 -13.59
CA ARG A 110 -21.81 16.98 -14.37
C ARG A 110 -22.66 15.87 -14.98
N TRP A 111 -23.95 15.95 -14.72
CA TRP A 111 -25.01 15.24 -15.42
C TRP A 111 -24.92 15.44 -16.93
N TYR A 112 -25.07 14.36 -17.69
CA TYR A 112 -25.67 14.42 -19.02
C TYR A 112 -26.90 13.51 -19.01
N HIS A 113 -28.06 14.13 -19.17
CA HIS A 113 -29.28 13.46 -19.60
C HIS A 113 -29.07 12.87 -21.00
N VAL A 114 -29.47 11.61 -21.18
CA VAL A 114 -30.34 11.19 -22.27
C VAL A 114 -31.30 10.14 -21.72
#